data_AF-A0A2U0RYN3-F1
#
_entry.id   AF-A0A2U0RYN3-F1
#
_cell.length_a   1.000
_cell.length_b   1.000
_cell.length_c   1.000
_cell.angle_alpha   90.00
_cell.angle_beta   90.00
_cell.angle_gamma   90.00
#
_symmetry.space_group_name_H-M   'P 1'
#
loop_
_entity.id
_entity.type
_entity.pdbx_description
1 polymer ?
#
loop_
_entity_poly.entity_id
_entity_poly.type
_entity_poly.pdbx_seq_one_letter_code
_entity_poly.pdbx_strand_id
1 'polypeptide(L)'
;MSDFVWPTILIANAVIVVLVAVLALWMIHRNKKSGYPTHDERTLKISGRAAIGTYYITLVFMVSLTLFNIFGTEFLDWPQLEAGWAIIAIMLVMGISNALLSWYYSRKGDL
;
A
#
# COMPACT_ATOMS: atom_id res chain seq x y z
N MET A 1 -24.60 1.48 -23.64
CA MET A 1 -24.16 0.42 -22.69
C MET A 1 -22.99 0.85 -21.79
N SER A 2 -22.46 2.07 -21.92
CA SER A 2 -21.38 2.64 -21.09
C SER A 2 -21.84 3.16 -19.72
N ASP A 3 -23.10 3.59 -19.61
CA ASP A 3 -23.53 4.45 -18.50
C ASP A 3 -23.60 3.73 -17.15
N PHE A 4 -23.70 2.39 -17.18
CA PHE A 4 -23.69 1.56 -15.97
C PHE A 4 -22.32 0.97 -15.62
N VAL A 5 -21.31 1.09 -16.49
CA VAL A 5 -19.99 0.46 -16.26
C VAL A 5 -19.29 1.08 -15.06
N TRP A 6 -19.17 2.41 -15.03
CA TRP A 6 -18.49 3.13 -13.95
C TRP A 6 -19.18 3.00 -12.58
N PRO A 7 -20.51 3.20 -12.45
CA PRO A 7 -21.21 2.95 -11.20
C PRO A 7 -21.02 1.51 -10.70
N THR A 8 -21.06 0.52 -11.60
CA THR A 8 -20.88 -0.90 -11.24
C THR A 8 -19.47 -1.17 -10.72
N ILE A 9 -18.43 -0.63 -11.37
CA ILE A 9 -17.04 -0.77 -10.92
C ILE A 9 -16.86 -0.16 -9.52
N LEU A 10 -17.40 1.03 -9.28
CA LEU A 10 -17.29 1.72 -7.99
C LEU A 10 -18.00 0.93 -6.87
N ILE A 11 -19.21 0.44 -7.13
CA ILE A 11 -19.96 -0.40 -6.17
C ILE A 11 -19.20 -1.70 -5.88
N ALA A 12 -18.70 -2.38 -6.90
CA ALA A 12 -17.92 -3.60 -6.74
C ALA A 12 -16.64 -3.35 -5.90
N ASN A 13 -15.93 -2.25 -6.14
CA ASN A 13 -14.76 -1.86 -5.35
C ASN A 13 -15.12 -1.61 -3.89
N ALA A 14 -16.20 -0.85 -3.64
CA ALA A 14 -16.68 -0.57 -2.29
C ALA A 14 -17.04 -1.85 -1.53
N VAL A 15 -17.73 -2.79 -2.18
CA VAL A 15 -18.06 -4.10 -1.59
C VAL A 15 -16.79 -4.88 -1.23
N ILE A 16 -15.79 -4.91 -2.11
CA ILE A 16 -14.52 -5.59 -1.85
C ILE A 16 -13.81 -4.98 -0.63
N VAL A 17 -13.72 -3.65 -0.55
CA VAL A 17 -13.09 -2.96 0.58
C VAL A 17 -13.79 -3.30 1.90
N VAL A 18 -15.13 -3.29 1.91
CA VAL A 18 -15.92 -3.66 3.10
C VAL A 18 -15.67 -5.11 3.49
N LEU A 19 -15.67 -6.05 2.54
CA LEU A 19 -15.40 -7.47 2.82
C LEU A 19 -14.01 -7.67 3.41
N VAL A 20 -12.98 -7.04 2.85
CA VAL A 20 -11.61 -7.11 3.36
C VAL A 20 -11.54 -6.52 4.77
N ALA A 21 -12.19 -5.38 5.03
CA ALA A 21 -12.23 -4.77 6.36
C ALA A 21 -12.91 -5.68 7.40
N VAL A 22 -14.06 -6.28 7.05
CA VAL A 22 -14.77 -7.22 7.92
C VAL A 22 -13.91 -8.45 8.21
N LEU A 23 -13.25 -9.02 7.20
CA LEU A 23 -12.34 -10.16 7.38
C LEU A 23 -11.14 -9.80 8.27
N ALA A 24 -10.55 -8.62 8.09
CA ALA A 24 -9.45 -8.14 8.93
C ALA A 24 -9.89 -7.97 10.39
N LEU A 25 -11.04 -7.32 10.63
CA LEU A 25 -11.61 -7.16 11.96
C LEU A 25 -11.96 -8.51 12.62
N TRP A 26 -12.54 -9.42 11.84
CA TRP A 26 -12.85 -10.77 12.30
C TRP A 26 -11.58 -11.53 12.70
N MET A 27 -10.51 -11.46 11.90
CA MET A 27 -9.21 -12.04 12.24
C MET A 27 -8.62 -11.46 13.52
N ILE A 28 -8.63 -10.13 13.67
CA ILE A 28 -8.13 -9.46 14.89
C ILE A 28 -8.93 -9.93 16.12
N HIS A 29 -10.25 -9.97 16.01
CA HIS A 29 -11.11 -10.39 17.12
C HIS A 29 -10.91 -11.86 17.49
N ARG A 30 -10.74 -12.73 16.49
CA ARG A 30 -10.41 -14.15 16.68
C ARG A 30 -9.06 -14.31 17.39
N ASN A 31 -8.02 -13.60 16.94
CA ASN A 31 -6.67 -13.66 17.51
C ASN A 31 -6.64 -13.22 18.98
N LYS A 32 -7.41 -12.17 19.31
CA LYS A 32 -7.56 -11.69 20.69
C LYS A 32 -8.23 -12.72 21.60
N LYS A 33 -9.26 -13.43 21.12
CA LYS A 33 -9.93 -14.50 21.88
C LYS A 33 -9.05 -15.72 22.14
N SER A 34 -8.15 -16.05 21.21
CA SER A 34 -7.23 -17.19 21.33
C SER A 34 -6.05 -16.96 22.28
N GLY A 35 -5.95 -15.79 22.94
CA GLY A 35 -4.86 -15.51 23.87
C GLY A 35 -3.48 -15.37 23.22
N TYR A 36 -3.41 -15.24 21.89
CA TYR A 36 -2.18 -14.85 21.22
C TYR A 36 -1.79 -13.46 21.75
N PRO A 37 -0.53 -13.25 22.17
CA PRO A 37 -0.07 -11.93 22.57
C PRO A 37 -0.32 -11.00 21.40
N THR A 38 -1.31 -10.12 21.57
CA THR A 38 -1.97 -9.49 20.43
C THR A 38 -1.01 -8.62 19.63
N HIS A 39 0.07 -8.15 20.24
CA HIS A 39 1.23 -7.54 19.61
C HIS A 39 2.33 -7.48 20.67
N ASP A 40 3.46 -8.16 20.45
CA ASP A 40 4.66 -7.88 21.22
C ASP A 40 5.10 -6.43 20.94
N GLU A 41 5.51 -5.67 21.97
CA GLU A 41 6.02 -4.31 21.82
C GLU A 41 7.11 -4.24 20.75
N ARG A 42 7.91 -5.30 20.63
CA ARG A 42 8.93 -5.44 19.59
C ARG A 42 8.33 -5.48 18.19
N THR A 43 7.27 -6.24 17.98
CA THR A 43 6.58 -6.32 16.68
C THR A 43 6.00 -4.97 16.28
N LEU A 44 5.40 -4.23 17.22
CA LEU A 44 4.87 -2.89 16.97
C LEU A 44 5.94 -1.88 16.57
N LYS A 45 7.10 -1.91 17.25
CA LYS A 45 8.23 -1.03 16.90
C LYS A 45 8.77 -1.35 15.51
N ILE A 46 8.91 -2.63 15.17
CA ILE A 46 9.38 -3.08 13.85
C ILE A 46 8.38 -2.68 12.76
N SER A 47 7.10 -2.99 12.92
CA SER A 47 6.07 -2.68 11.93
C SER A 47 5.87 -1.18 11.77
N GLY A 48 5.91 -0.41 12.87
CA GLY A 48 5.81 1.05 12.83
C GLY A 48 6.96 1.70 12.07
N ARG A 49 8.20 1.26 12.32
CA ARG A 49 9.38 1.74 11.58
C ARG A 49 9.33 1.36 10.10
N ALA A 50 8.95 0.12 9.79
CA ALA A 50 8.79 -0.34 8.42
C ALA A 50 7.74 0.49 7.68
N ALA A 51 6.57 0.70 8.29
CA ALA A 51 5.49 1.48 7.71
C ALA A 51 5.88 2.94 7.43
N ILE A 52 6.58 3.60 8.37
CA ILE A 52 7.06 4.99 8.17
C ILE A 52 8.08 5.04 7.04
N GLY A 53 9.04 4.10 6.99
CA GLY A 53 10.02 4.05 5.92
C GLY A 53 9.36 3.80 4.55
N THR A 54 8.42 2.88 4.48
CA THR A 54 7.61 2.61 3.28
C THR A 54 6.83 3.85 2.85
N TYR A 55 6.22 4.57 3.78
CA TYR A 55 5.47 5.79 3.48
C TYR A 55 6.36 6.81 2.77
N TYR A 56 7.54 7.11 3.31
CA TYR A 56 8.46 8.07 2.69
C TYR A 56 9.01 7.59 1.35
N ILE A 57 9.39 6.31 1.22
CA ILE A 57 9.84 5.75 -0.06
C ILE A 57 8.74 5.86 -1.13
N THR A 58 7.52 5.49 -0.76
CA THR A 58 6.37 5.55 -1.68
C THR A 58 6.03 6.99 -2.05
N LEU A 59 6.10 7.91 -1.09
CA LEU A 59 5.88 9.34 -1.32
C LEU A 59 6.90 9.92 -2.32
N VAL A 60 8.20 9.66 -2.10
CA VAL A 60 9.26 10.09 -3.01
C VAL A 60 9.06 9.49 -4.41
N PHE A 61 8.66 8.22 -4.49
CA PHE A 61 8.35 7.56 -5.76
C PHE A 61 7.16 8.22 -6.48
N MET A 62 6.08 8.54 -5.78
CA MET A 62 4.91 9.25 -6.35
C MET A 62 5.28 10.66 -6.84
N VAL A 63 6.11 11.38 -6.09
CA VAL A 63 6.64 12.69 -6.52
C VAL A 63 7.49 12.51 -7.78
N SER A 64 8.37 11.50 -7.81
CA SER A 64 9.18 11.20 -8.99
C SER A 64 8.33 10.85 -10.22
N LEU A 65 7.25 10.08 -10.07
CA LEU A 65 6.32 9.78 -11.16
C LEU A 65 5.61 11.04 -11.67
N THR A 66 5.21 11.92 -10.75
CA THR A 66 4.60 13.21 -11.10
C THR A 66 5.56 14.08 -11.90
N LEU A 67 6.80 14.21 -11.44
CA LEU A 67 7.83 14.95 -12.15
C LEU A 67 8.13 14.33 -13.51
N PHE A 68 8.26 13.00 -13.59
CA PHE A 68 8.47 12.29 -14.84
C PHE A 68 7.36 12.57 -15.86
N ASN A 69 6.10 12.59 -15.41
CA ASN A 69 4.97 12.90 -16.25
C ASN A 69 5.05 14.35 -16.77
N ILE A 70 5.23 15.33 -15.87
CA ILE A 70 5.36 16.75 -16.23
C ILE A 70 6.53 16.98 -17.19
N PHE A 71 7.72 16.49 -16.87
CA PHE A 71 8.90 16.72 -17.71
C PHE A 71 8.83 15.96 -19.04
N GLY A 72 8.31 14.73 -19.01
CA GLY A 72 8.16 13.90 -20.21
C GLY A 72 7.17 14.50 -21.20
N THR A 73 6.02 14.97 -20.74
CA THR A 73 5.00 15.56 -21.62
C THR A 73 5.40 16.94 -22.11
N GLU A 74 5.91 17.82 -21.23
CA GLU A 74 6.15 19.23 -21.58
C GLU A 74 7.44 19.45 -22.38
N PHE A 75 8.48 18.62 -22.17
CA PHE A 75 9.80 18.86 -22.77
C PHE A 75 10.23 17.80 -23.80
N LEU A 76 9.65 16.59 -23.74
CA LEU A 76 10.09 15.45 -24.55
C LEU A 76 8.99 14.87 -25.45
N ASP A 77 7.78 15.44 -25.41
CA ASP A 77 6.59 14.97 -26.15
C ASP A 77 6.31 13.47 -25.92
N TRP A 78 6.58 13.00 -24.70
CA TRP A 78 6.31 11.61 -24.33
C TRP A 78 4.82 11.40 -24.04
N PRO A 79 4.29 10.20 -24.35
CA PRO A 79 2.92 9.87 -24.01
C PRO A 79 2.70 9.92 -22.49
N GLN A 80 1.55 10.46 -22.09
CA GLN A 80 1.18 10.56 -20.69
C GLN A 80 1.12 9.16 -20.06
N LEU A 81 1.70 9.02 -18.87
CA LEU A 81 1.67 7.76 -18.13
C LEU A 81 0.21 7.39 -17.80
N GLU A 82 -0.22 6.21 -18.24
CA GLU A 82 -1.56 5.72 -17.95
C GLU A 82 -1.74 5.49 -16.45
N ALA A 83 -2.87 5.95 -15.91
CA ALA A 83 -3.14 5.91 -14.47
C ALA A 83 -3.13 4.49 -13.90
N GLY A 84 -3.58 3.48 -14.65
CA GLY A 84 -3.58 2.09 -14.21
C GLY A 84 -2.16 1.57 -13.93
N TRP A 85 -1.24 1.77 -14.88
CA TRP A 85 0.16 1.39 -14.70
C TRP A 85 0.85 2.14 -13.56
N ALA A 86 0.54 3.43 -13.39
CA ALA A 86 1.05 4.23 -12.29
C ALA A 86 0.62 3.67 -10.92
N ILE A 87 -0.66 3.33 -10.78
CA ILE A 87 -1.21 2.73 -9.55
C ILE A 87 -0.55 1.38 -9.26
N ILE A 88 -0.43 0.51 -10.26
CA ILE A 88 0.24 -0.79 -10.12
C ILE A 88 1.68 -0.61 -9.63
N ALA A 89 2.43 0.31 -10.23
CA ALA A 89 3.81 0.60 -9.83
C ALA A 89 3.89 1.10 -8.37
N ILE A 90 3.00 2.00 -7.96
CA ILE A 90 2.94 2.53 -6.59
C ILE A 90 2.64 1.40 -5.59
N MET A 91 1.67 0.53 -5.91
CA MET A 91 1.32 -0.61 -5.05
C MET A 91 2.49 -1.59 -4.89
N LEU A 92 3.22 -1.86 -5.97
CA LEU A 92 4.42 -2.70 -5.93
C LEU A 92 5.53 -2.07 -5.08
N VAL A 93 5.83 -0.78 -5.28
CA VAL A 93 6.84 -0.07 -4.48
C VAL A 93 6.46 -0.06 -3.01
N MET A 94 5.19 0.21 -2.68
CA MET A 94 4.69 0.20 -1.31
C MET A 94 4.81 -1.19 -0.66
N GLY A 95 4.33 -2.22 -1.35
CA GLY A 95 4.34 -3.61 -0.84
C GLY A 95 5.75 -4.16 -0.67
N ILE A 96 6.60 -4.02 -1.69
CA ILE A 96 7.99 -4.50 -1.67
C ILE A 96 8.79 -3.75 -0.59
N SER A 97 8.66 -2.43 -0.51
CA SER A 97 9.38 -1.63 0.49
C SER A 97 8.98 -2.04 1.91
N ASN A 98 7.68 -2.26 2.16
CA ASN A 98 7.22 -2.70 3.49
C ASN A 98 7.74 -4.09 3.84
N ALA A 99 7.73 -5.03 2.89
CA ALA A 99 8.26 -6.37 3.10
C ALA A 99 9.76 -6.34 3.41
N LEU A 100 10.55 -5.61 2.60
CA LEU A 100 12.00 -5.49 2.77
C LEU A 100 12.37 -4.79 4.08
N LEU A 101 11.70 -3.69 4.42
CA LEU A 101 11.97 -2.97 5.67
C LEU A 101 11.56 -3.78 6.90
N SER A 102 10.40 -4.45 6.85
CA SER A 102 9.96 -5.34 7.93
C SER A 102 10.97 -6.45 8.17
N TRP A 103 11.47 -7.08 7.10
CA TRP A 103 12.51 -8.12 7.17
C TRP A 103 13.86 -7.57 7.65
N TYR A 104 14.26 -6.39 7.19
CA TYR A 104 15.50 -5.75 7.62
C TYR A 104 15.48 -5.42 9.12
N TYR A 105 14.39 -4.83 9.61
CA TYR A 105 14.25 -4.48 11.02
C TYR A 105 14.03 -5.69 11.91
N SER A 106 13.42 -6.78 11.41
CA SER A 106 13.31 -8.03 12.19
C SER A 106 14.66 -8.70 12.41
N ARG A 107 15.57 -8.61 11.43
CA ARG A 107 16.94 -9.16 11.53
C ARG A 107 17.85 -8.36 12.45
N LYS A 108 17.55 -7.09 12.68
CA LYS A 108 18.45 -6.20 13.42
C LYS A 108 18.58 -6.52 14.91
N GLY A 109 17.83 -7.50 15.45
CA GLY A 109 18.05 -8.11 16.76
C GLY A 109 17.76 -7.20 17.98
N ASP A 110 18.11 -5.93 17.88
CA ASP A 110 18.17 -4.97 18.97
C ASP A 110 17.09 -3.90 18.83
N LEU A 111 15.96 -4.14 19.48
CA LEU A 111 15.09 -3.12 20.07
C LEU A 111 14.48 -3.64 21.37
#